data_AF-A0A7R8VVF3-F1
#
_entry.id   AF-A0A7R8VVF3-F1
#
_cell.length_a   1.000
_cell.length_b   1.000
_cell.length_c   1.000
_cell.angle_alpha   90.00
_cell.angle_beta   90.00
_cell.angle_gamma   90.00
#
_symmetry.space_group_name_H-M   'P 1'
#
loop_
_entity.id
_entity.type
_entity.pdbx_description
1 polymer ?
#
loop_
_entity_poly.entity_id
_entity_poly.type
_entity_poly.pdbx_seq_one_letter_code
_entity_poly.pdbx_strand_id
1 'polypeptide(L)'
;LLSGFLVEFVSVPVVSGFVSAASLIIASSQAKGLLGLKYKAEGFVDTWYQLFQHIHQTRLWDLVLSVSCIAILLALRKLKDLKPGGKSQTNRQKALGKFLWFVSTGRNAMVVVLCAALAYFFSTMEQAPFLLTGKIDAGLPPLAPPPFTTTFGNNTLSFLNMCQHLGSGIAVVPIVSILGNVAIAKAFCE
;
A
#
# COMPACT_ATOMS: atom_id res chain seq x y z
N LEU A 1 7.69 -30.04 15.92
CA LEU A 1 6.51 -30.37 16.76
C LEU A 1 5.70 -29.14 17.15
N LEU A 2 6.29 -28.03 17.65
CA LEU A 2 5.52 -26.81 17.98
C LEU A 2 4.93 -26.03 16.78
N SER A 3 5.56 -26.07 15.60
CA SER A 3 5.11 -25.27 14.44
C SER A 3 3.84 -25.80 13.74
N GLY A 4 3.50 -27.09 13.90
CA GLY A 4 2.31 -27.69 13.29
C GLY A 4 1.03 -27.41 14.08
N PHE A 5 1.12 -27.41 15.41
CA PHE A 5 0.00 -27.17 16.32
C PHE A 5 -0.53 -25.73 16.22
N LEU A 6 0.34 -24.73 16.08
CA LEU A 6 -0.09 -23.33 15.97
C LEU A 6 -0.86 -23.05 14.66
N VAL A 7 -0.54 -23.78 13.58
CA VAL A 7 -1.24 -23.71 12.29
C VAL A 7 -2.65 -24.33 12.38
N GLU A 8 -2.84 -25.29 13.28
CA GLU A 8 -4.11 -25.96 13.56
C GLU A 8 -5.03 -25.11 14.45
N PHE A 9 -4.46 -24.24 15.30
CA PHE A 9 -5.22 -23.29 16.14
C PHE A 9 -5.76 -22.06 15.42
N VAL A 10 -5.24 -21.76 14.22
CA VAL A 10 -5.65 -20.61 13.43
C VAL A 10 -6.75 -21.05 12.46
N SER A 11 -7.98 -21.00 12.97
CA SER A 11 -9.17 -21.32 12.18
C SER A 11 -9.33 -20.33 11.01
N VAL A 12 -9.89 -20.80 9.88
CA VAL A 12 -10.18 -19.96 8.71
C VAL A 12 -10.97 -18.68 9.09
N PRO A 13 -11.97 -18.74 10.02
CA PRO A 13 -12.64 -17.55 10.51
C PRO A 13 -11.73 -16.53 11.21
N VAL A 14 -10.74 -16.97 12.00
CA VAL A 14 -9.82 -16.07 12.71
C VAL A 14 -8.90 -15.34 11.73
N VAL A 15 -8.36 -16.03 10.73
CA VAL A 15 -7.56 -15.41 9.67
C VAL A 15 -8.39 -14.42 8.87
N SER A 16 -9.59 -14.80 8.47
CA SER A 16 -10.51 -13.95 7.71
C SER A 16 -10.87 -12.67 8.49
N GLY A 17 -11.20 -12.79 9.77
CA GLY A 17 -11.46 -11.65 10.65
C GLY A 17 -10.25 -10.72 10.78
N PHE A 18 -9.05 -11.28 10.97
CA PHE A 18 -7.81 -10.52 11.03
C PHE A 18 -7.51 -9.77 9.72
N VAL A 19 -7.58 -10.45 8.57
CA VAL A 19 -7.35 -9.85 7.24
C VAL A 19 -8.39 -8.77 6.95
N SER A 20 -9.66 -8.99 7.32
CA SER A 20 -10.72 -8.00 7.16
C SER A 20 -10.43 -6.74 8.00
N ALA A 21 -10.08 -6.90 9.28
CA ALA A 21 -9.73 -5.77 10.13
C ALA A 21 -8.49 -5.02 9.63
N ALA A 22 -7.44 -5.75 9.23
CA ALA A 22 -6.24 -5.17 8.61
C ALA A 22 -6.58 -4.40 7.32
N SER A 23 -7.48 -4.93 6.49
CA SER A 23 -7.91 -4.28 5.26
C SER A 23 -8.63 -2.95 5.53
N LEU A 24 -9.45 -2.89 6.57
CA LEU A 24 -10.12 -1.65 7.01
C LEU A 24 -9.10 -0.63 7.54
N ILE A 25 -8.14 -1.05 8.35
CA ILE A 25 -7.09 -0.15 8.88
C ILE A 25 -6.24 0.42 7.74
N ILE A 26 -5.85 -0.41 6.77
CA ILE A 26 -5.10 0.01 5.60
C ILE A 26 -5.94 0.99 4.78
N ALA A 27 -7.20 0.65 4.47
CA ALA A 27 -8.09 1.51 3.71
C ALA A 27 -8.27 2.89 4.38
N SER A 28 -8.50 2.91 5.70
CA SER A 28 -8.60 4.16 6.46
C SER A 28 -7.29 4.96 6.46
N SER A 29 -6.14 4.30 6.55
CA SER A 29 -4.84 4.96 6.50
C SER A 29 -4.54 5.60 5.13
N GLN A 30 -5.09 5.05 4.05
CA GLN A 30 -4.96 5.60 2.70
C GLN A 30 -5.96 6.73 2.41
N ALA A 31 -7.08 6.81 3.15
CA ALA A 31 -8.12 7.81 2.93
C ALA A 31 -7.58 9.26 2.96
N LYS A 32 -6.68 9.57 3.90
CA LYS A 32 -6.04 10.90 3.96
C LYS A 32 -5.20 11.22 2.72
N GLY A 33 -4.53 10.22 2.14
CA GLY A 33 -3.74 10.37 0.92
C GLY A 33 -4.61 10.60 -0.31
N LEU A 34 -5.77 9.93 -0.39
CA LEU A 34 -6.74 10.13 -1.48
C LEU A 34 -7.29 11.56 -1.52
N LEU A 35 -7.44 12.19 -0.35
CA LEU A 35 -7.95 13.56 -0.21
C LEU A 35 -6.85 14.64 -0.24
N GLY A 36 -5.57 14.25 -0.33
CA GLY A 36 -4.43 15.18 -0.33
C GLY A 36 -4.14 15.83 1.02
N LEU A 37 -4.59 15.23 2.13
CA LEU A 37 -4.44 15.78 3.48
C LEU A 37 -3.11 15.32 4.12
N LYS A 38 -2.37 16.27 4.70
CA LYS A 38 -1.13 16.01 5.44
C LYS A 38 -1.35 16.17 6.95
N TYR A 39 -1.63 15.08 7.64
CA TYR A 39 -1.67 15.05 9.10
C TYR A 39 -1.10 13.73 9.66
N LYS A 40 -0.59 13.82 10.89
CA LYS A 40 -0.17 12.66 11.69
C LYS A 40 -1.37 12.19 12.48
N ALA A 41 -1.74 10.92 12.30
CA ALA A 41 -2.78 10.28 13.08
C ALA A 41 -2.26 8.97 13.64
N GLU A 42 -2.63 8.70 14.88
CA GLU A 42 -2.23 7.51 15.63
C GLU A 42 -3.45 6.63 15.88
N GLY A 43 -3.52 5.53 15.13
CA GLY A 43 -4.62 4.58 15.22
C GLY A 43 -5.83 4.91 14.36
N PHE A 44 -6.78 3.98 14.34
CA PHE A 44 -7.94 4.01 13.43
C PHE A 44 -8.91 5.15 13.74
N VAL A 45 -9.31 5.31 15.01
CA VAL A 45 -10.32 6.30 15.43
C VAL A 45 -9.80 7.73 15.23
N ASP A 46 -8.56 7.98 15.65
CA ASP A 46 -7.91 9.28 15.48
C ASP A 46 -7.77 9.65 13.99
N THR A 47 -7.46 8.67 13.13
CA THR A 47 -7.41 8.89 11.68
C THR A 47 -8.73 9.43 11.13
N TRP A 48 -9.87 8.88 11.57
CA TRP A 48 -11.20 9.35 11.16
C TRP A 48 -11.57 10.70 11.77
N TYR A 49 -11.29 10.90 13.05
CA TYR A 49 -11.54 12.17 13.72
C TYR A 49 -10.82 13.33 13.01
N GLN A 50 -9.52 13.15 12.75
CA GLN A 50 -8.71 14.15 12.05
C GLN A 50 -9.13 14.32 10.58
N LEU A 51 -9.59 13.26 9.92
CA LEU A 51 -10.12 13.32 8.55
C LEU A 51 -11.31 14.27 8.46
N PHE A 52 -12.29 14.12 9.37
CA PHE A 52 -13.49 14.95 9.38
C PHE A 52 -13.19 16.40 9.77
N GLN A 53 -12.23 16.63 10.69
CA GLN A 53 -11.82 18.00 11.02
C GLN A 53 -11.13 18.71 9.85
N HIS A 54 -10.26 18.01 9.13
CA HIS A 54 -9.46 18.61 8.04
C HIS A 54 -10.09 18.48 6.65
N ILE A 55 -11.34 18.03 6.56
CA ILE A 55 -12.03 17.82 5.27
C ILE A 55 -12.11 19.10 4.42
N HIS A 56 -12.10 20.28 5.06
CA HIS A 56 -12.10 21.58 4.39
C HIS A 56 -10.75 21.96 3.78
N GLN A 57 -9.65 21.34 4.21
CA GLN A 57 -8.29 21.59 3.69
C GLN A 57 -7.92 20.66 2.54
N THR A 58 -8.91 20.01 1.93
CA THR A 58 -8.70 19.04 0.86
C THR A 58 -8.18 19.71 -0.41
N ARG A 59 -7.16 19.10 -1.01
CA ARG A 59 -6.57 19.59 -2.26
C ARG A 59 -7.34 18.95 -3.42
N LEU A 60 -8.19 19.74 -4.07
CA LEU A 60 -9.02 19.25 -5.18
C LEU A 60 -8.21 18.54 -6.26
N TRP A 61 -7.02 19.04 -6.59
CA TRP A 61 -6.14 18.43 -7.59
C TRP A 61 -5.66 17.02 -7.19
N ASP A 62 -5.28 16.82 -5.93
CA ASP A 62 -4.88 15.49 -5.43
C ASP A 62 -6.08 14.53 -5.44
N LEU A 63 -7.28 15.02 -5.13
CA LEU A 63 -8.52 14.25 -5.19
C LEU A 63 -8.87 13.84 -6.63
N VAL A 64 -8.80 14.77 -7.59
CA VAL A 64 -9.04 14.45 -9.01
C VAL A 64 -8.03 13.43 -9.52
N LEU A 65 -6.75 13.59 -9.16
CA LEU A 65 -5.71 12.63 -9.51
C LEU A 65 -6.00 11.25 -8.90
N SER A 66 -6.33 11.17 -7.61
CA SER A 66 -6.60 9.91 -6.92
C SER A 66 -7.85 9.20 -7.46
N VAL A 67 -8.93 9.93 -7.73
CA VAL A 67 -10.16 9.39 -8.34
C VAL A 67 -9.90 8.90 -9.77
N SER A 68 -9.16 9.68 -10.58
CA SER A 68 -8.81 9.26 -11.94
C SER A 68 -7.93 7.99 -11.95
N CYS A 69 -6.98 7.89 -11.03
CA CYS A 69 -6.13 6.73 -10.82
C CYS A 69 -6.96 5.48 -10.48
N ILE A 70 -7.91 5.60 -9.54
CA ILE A 70 -8.83 4.52 -9.18
C ILE A 70 -9.70 4.11 -10.39
N ALA A 71 -10.25 5.08 -11.12
CA ALA A 71 -11.08 4.81 -12.30
C ALA A 71 -10.30 4.04 -13.38
N ILE A 72 -9.05 4.44 -13.67
CA ILE A 72 -8.18 3.74 -14.62
C ILE A 72 -7.86 2.32 -14.14
N LEU A 73 -7.54 2.13 -12.86
CA LEU A 73 -7.28 0.80 -12.29
C LEU A 73 -8.50 -0.13 -12.42
N LEU A 74 -9.71 0.40 -12.15
CA LEU A 74 -10.95 -0.36 -12.28
C LEU A 74 -11.29 -0.67 -13.74
N ALA A 75 -11.07 0.28 -14.67
CA ALA A 75 -11.25 0.06 -16.09
C ALA A 75 -10.31 -1.03 -16.62
N LEU A 76 -9.02 -0.99 -16.26
CA LEU A 76 -8.04 -2.03 -16.59
C LEU A 76 -8.36 -3.37 -15.92
N ARG A 77 -9.05 -3.36 -14.76
CA ARG A 77 -9.58 -4.57 -14.13
C ARG A 77 -10.65 -5.22 -14.99
N LYS A 78 -11.67 -4.45 -15.38
CA LYS A 78 -12.77 -4.90 -16.23
C LYS A 78 -12.31 -5.36 -17.61
N LEU A 79 -11.32 -4.69 -18.21
CA LEU A 79 -10.70 -5.10 -19.47
C LEU A 79 -10.07 -6.50 -19.41
N LYS A 80 -9.56 -6.94 -18.25
CA LYS A 80 -9.05 -8.32 -18.08
C LYS A 80 -10.17 -9.35 -18.14
N ASP A 81 -11.29 -9.01 -17.51
CA ASP A 81 -12.43 -9.90 -17.34
C ASP A 81 -13.20 -10.05 -18.66
N LEU A 82 -13.12 -9.05 -19.55
CA LEU A 82 -13.81 -9.01 -20.84
C LEU A 82 -13.05 -9.70 -21.99
N LYS A 83 -12.04 -10.54 -21.74
CA LYS A 83 -11.29 -11.26 -22.81
C LYS A 83 -12.27 -11.86 -23.84
N PRO A 84 -12.39 -11.30 -25.05
CA PRO A 84 -13.36 -11.79 -26.02
C PRO A 84 -12.79 -13.06 -26.64
N GLY A 85 -13.35 -14.21 -26.29
CA GLY A 85 -13.12 -15.49 -26.94
C GLY A 85 -13.77 -15.57 -28.33
N GLY A 86 -13.50 -14.61 -29.21
CA GLY A 86 -13.98 -14.60 -30.58
C GLY A 86 -13.15 -15.55 -31.45
N LYS A 87 -13.78 -16.63 -31.94
CA LYS A 87 -13.17 -17.76 -32.66
C LYS A 87 -12.58 -17.46 -34.05
N SER A 88 -12.39 -16.19 -34.43
CA SER A 88 -11.71 -15.80 -35.67
C SER A 88 -10.90 -14.53 -35.42
N GLN A 89 -9.58 -14.69 -35.29
CA GLN A 89 -8.67 -13.57 -35.03
C GLN A 89 -7.61 -13.40 -36.10
N THR A 90 -7.59 -12.21 -36.70
CA THR A 90 -6.50 -11.68 -37.53
C THR A 90 -5.22 -11.53 -36.69
N ASN A 91 -4.01 -11.62 -37.28
CA ASN A 91 -2.73 -11.46 -36.57
C ASN A 91 -2.67 -10.20 -35.69
N ARG A 92 -3.28 -9.08 -36.12
CA ARG A 92 -3.42 -7.84 -35.32
C ARG A 92 -4.23 -8.04 -34.04
N GLN A 93 -5.31 -8.80 -34.06
CA GLN A 93 -6.16 -9.03 -32.89
C GLN A 93 -5.47 -9.93 -31.86
N LYS A 94 -4.67 -10.91 -32.32
CA LYS A 94 -3.81 -11.72 -31.44
C LYS A 94 -2.72 -10.88 -30.77
N ALA A 95 -2.08 -9.97 -31.52
CA ALA A 95 -1.10 -9.03 -30.98
C ALA A 95 -1.74 -8.07 -29.95
N LEU A 96 -2.90 -7.49 -30.27
CA LEU A 96 -3.66 -6.63 -29.34
C LEU A 96 -4.06 -7.39 -28.07
N GLY A 97 -4.50 -8.64 -28.21
CA GLY A 97 -4.87 -9.50 -27.07
C GLY A 97 -3.69 -9.82 -26.16
N LYS A 98 -2.51 -10.10 -26.72
CA LYS A 98 -1.26 -10.29 -25.94
C LYS A 98 -0.83 -8.99 -25.25
N PHE A 99 -0.90 -7.86 -25.95
CA PHE A 99 -0.59 -6.54 -25.38
C PHE A 99 -1.55 -6.18 -24.24
N LEU A 100 -2.86 -6.35 -24.43
CA LEU A 100 -3.86 -6.11 -23.40
C LEU A 100 -3.68 -7.03 -22.19
N TRP A 101 -3.31 -8.30 -22.41
CA TRP A 101 -2.99 -9.22 -21.32
C TRP A 101 -1.75 -8.76 -20.55
N PHE A 102 -0.69 -8.33 -21.25
CA PHE A 102 0.52 -7.79 -20.63
C PHE A 102 0.24 -6.53 -19.81
N VAL A 103 -0.49 -5.55 -20.39
CA VAL A 103 -0.94 -4.32 -19.71
C VAL A 103 -1.81 -4.65 -18.50
N SER A 104 -2.68 -5.67 -18.60
CA SER A 104 -3.55 -6.08 -17.51
C SER A 104 -2.85 -6.87 -16.39
N THR A 105 -1.72 -7.51 -16.67
CA THR A 105 -0.87 -8.09 -15.64
C THR A 105 -0.11 -7.00 -14.89
N GLY A 106 0.37 -5.96 -15.60
CA GLY A 106 1.16 -4.86 -15.04
C GLY A 106 0.39 -3.64 -14.51
N ARG A 107 -0.93 -3.74 -14.26
CA ARG A 107 -1.83 -2.59 -14.02
C ARG A 107 -1.31 -1.60 -12.97
N ASN A 108 -0.90 -2.09 -11.80
CA ASN A 108 -0.45 -1.24 -10.70
C ASN A 108 0.81 -0.45 -11.10
N ALA A 109 1.79 -1.13 -11.70
CA ALA A 109 3.02 -0.49 -12.17
C ALA A 109 2.72 0.53 -13.28
N MET A 110 1.81 0.21 -14.21
CA MET A 110 1.46 1.11 -15.30
C MET A 110 0.80 2.39 -14.80
N VAL A 111 -0.12 2.29 -13.85
CA VAL A 111 -0.77 3.47 -13.28
C VAL A 111 0.22 4.35 -12.53
N VAL A 112 1.17 3.76 -11.79
CA VAL A 112 2.25 4.51 -11.13
C VAL A 112 3.11 5.26 -12.15
N VAL A 113 3.54 4.59 -13.22
CA VAL A 113 4.37 5.22 -14.28
C VAL A 113 3.61 6.35 -14.98
N LEU A 114 2.33 6.16 -15.30
CA LEU A 114 1.49 7.20 -15.91
C LEU A 114 1.31 8.39 -14.98
N CYS A 115 1.00 8.16 -13.70
CA CYS A 115 0.92 9.24 -12.70
C CYS A 115 2.25 9.98 -12.56
N ALA A 116 3.39 9.28 -12.54
CA ALA A 116 4.70 9.90 -12.48
C ALA A 116 5.00 10.76 -13.72
N ALA A 117 4.66 10.27 -14.92
CA ALA A 117 4.82 11.02 -16.16
C ALA A 117 3.94 12.28 -16.19
N LEU A 118 2.68 12.17 -15.75
CA LEU A 118 1.79 13.33 -15.61
C LEU A 118 2.34 14.33 -14.59
N ALA A 119 2.75 13.87 -13.42
CA ALA A 119 3.35 14.73 -12.39
C ALA A 119 4.60 15.46 -12.90
N TYR A 120 5.46 14.78 -13.67
CA TYR A 120 6.62 15.38 -14.32
C TYR A 120 6.22 16.46 -15.35
N PHE A 121 5.21 16.17 -16.17
CA PHE A 121 4.71 17.13 -17.16
C PHE A 121 4.17 18.41 -16.51
N PHE A 122 3.33 18.27 -15.47
CA PHE A 122 2.83 19.42 -14.71
C PHE A 122 3.94 20.15 -13.96
N SER A 123 4.93 19.43 -13.40
CA SER A 123 6.08 20.06 -12.75
C SER A 123 6.91 20.90 -13.71
N THR A 124 6.92 20.59 -15.01
CA THR A 124 7.63 21.36 -16.03
C THR A 124 6.91 22.69 -16.34
N MET A 125 5.62 22.79 -16.01
CA MET A 125 4.79 23.99 -16.19
C MET A 125 4.76 24.92 -14.96
N GLU A 126 5.68 24.73 -14.00
CA GLU A 126 5.75 25.44 -12.69
C GLU A 126 4.48 25.38 -11.82
N GLN A 127 3.47 24.64 -12.24
CA GLN A 127 2.33 24.30 -11.42
C GLN A 127 2.68 23.01 -10.69
N ALA A 128 2.79 23.06 -9.36
CA ALA A 128 2.86 21.87 -8.52
C ALA A 128 1.48 21.60 -7.87
N PRO A 129 0.45 21.23 -8.67
CA PRO A 129 -0.90 21.05 -8.15
C PRO A 129 -0.97 19.82 -7.23
N PHE A 130 -0.06 18.86 -7.38
CA PHE A 130 -0.05 17.60 -6.64
C PHE A 130 0.97 17.57 -5.52
N LEU A 131 0.68 16.74 -4.53
CA LEU A 131 1.58 16.46 -3.43
C LEU A 131 2.65 15.48 -3.90
N LEU A 132 3.85 15.98 -4.18
CA LEU A 132 4.95 15.12 -4.62
C LEU A 132 5.50 14.30 -3.45
N THR A 133 5.87 13.05 -3.73
CA THR A 133 6.76 12.27 -2.87
C THR A 133 8.04 13.08 -2.67
N GLY A 134 8.45 13.24 -1.41
CA GLY A 134 9.63 14.04 -1.06
C GLY A 134 10.91 13.55 -1.75
N LYS A 135 12.02 14.27 -1.53
CA LYS A 135 13.30 13.89 -2.11
C LYS A 135 13.71 12.49 -1.64
N ILE A 136 13.97 11.59 -2.60
CA ILE A 136 14.52 10.26 -2.35
C ILE A 136 16.02 10.35 -2.63
N ASP A 137 16.83 10.09 -1.61
CA ASP A 137 18.28 10.09 -1.76
C ASP A 137 18.74 8.90 -2.63
N ALA A 138 19.68 9.16 -3.53
CA ALA A 138 20.21 8.14 -4.41
C ALA A 138 21.31 7.32 -3.71
N GLY A 139 21.25 5.99 -3.83
CA GLY A 139 22.25 5.06 -3.31
C GLY A 139 21.68 4.05 -2.32
N LEU A 140 22.50 3.06 -1.95
CA LEU A 140 22.17 2.18 -0.83
C LEU A 140 22.39 2.93 0.49
N PRO A 141 21.52 2.73 1.50
CA PRO A 141 21.85 3.15 2.85
C PRO A 141 23.18 2.51 3.29
N PRO A 142 24.04 3.20 4.04
CA PRO A 142 25.29 2.63 4.49
C PRO A 142 25.02 1.36 5.30
N LEU A 143 25.73 0.27 4.99
CA LEU A 143 25.64 -0.98 5.74
C LEU A 143 26.23 -0.75 7.13
N ALA A 144 25.37 -0.46 8.09
CA ALA A 144 25.73 -0.31 9.49
C ALA A 144 24.90 -1.29 10.33
N PRO A 145 25.48 -1.92 11.36
CA PRO A 145 24.69 -2.67 12.33
C PRO A 145 23.69 -1.71 13.00
N PRO A 146 22.51 -2.20 13.43
CA PRO A 146 21.52 -1.37 14.09
C PRO A 146 22.15 -0.70 15.32
N PRO A 147 21.99 0.62 15.50
CA PRO A 147 22.59 1.32 16.62
C PRO A 147 21.94 0.87 17.93
N PHE A 148 22.76 0.39 18.87
CA PHE A 148 22.30 0.03 20.22
C PHE A 148 22.09 1.26 21.13
N THR A 149 22.36 2.46 20.62
CA THR A 149 22.17 3.74 21.32
C THR A 149 21.83 4.82 20.31
N THR A 150 20.75 5.57 20.54
CA THR A 150 20.37 6.70 19.68
C THR A 150 20.08 7.92 20.54
N THR A 151 20.58 9.08 20.14
CA THR A 151 20.21 10.36 20.74
C THR A 151 18.96 10.89 20.04
N PHE A 152 17.84 10.97 20.74
CA PHE A 152 16.61 11.58 20.23
C PHE A 152 16.27 12.79 21.10
N GLY A 153 16.51 14.00 20.58
CA GLY A 153 16.48 15.23 21.39
C GLY A 153 17.65 15.29 22.38
N ASN A 154 17.38 15.65 23.64
CA ASN A 154 18.38 15.77 24.72
C ASN A 154 18.56 14.48 25.55
N ASN A 155 17.95 13.36 25.13
CA ASN A 155 17.97 12.09 25.85
C ASN A 155 18.67 11.01 25.02
N THR A 156 19.58 10.28 25.67
CA THR A 156 20.25 9.11 25.10
C THR A 156 19.37 7.88 25.33
N LEU A 157 18.79 7.34 24.27
CA LEU A 157 17.96 6.13 24.35
C LEU A 157 18.86 4.90 24.24
N SER A 158 18.90 4.10 25.31
CA SER A 158 19.52 2.77 25.32
C SER A 158 18.63 1.73 24.66
N PHE A 159 19.20 0.60 24.22
CA PHE A 159 18.48 -0.52 23.61
C PHE A 159 17.23 -0.96 24.41
N LEU A 160 17.33 -1.02 25.75
CA LEU A 160 16.19 -1.40 26.58
C LEU A 160 15.02 -0.38 26.49
N ASN A 161 15.34 0.91 26.43
CA ASN A 161 14.35 1.97 26.29
C ASN A 161 13.72 1.95 24.89
N MET A 162 14.49 1.58 23.86
CA MET A 162 13.94 1.32 22.53
C MET A 162 12.96 0.14 22.58
N CYS A 163 13.34 -0.97 23.21
CA CYS A 163 12.47 -2.15 23.34
C CYS A 163 11.18 -1.83 24.11
N GLN A 164 11.27 -1.04 25.18
CA GLN A 164 10.10 -0.57 25.92
C GLN A 164 9.21 0.37 25.07
N HIS A 165 9.82 1.21 24.23
CA HIS A 165 9.08 2.07 23.31
C HIS A 165 8.34 1.28 22.21
N LEU A 166 8.95 0.22 21.70
CA LEU A 166 8.29 -0.75 20.81
C LEU A 166 7.22 -1.57 21.54
N GLY A 167 7.34 -1.73 22.86
CA GLY A 167 6.35 -2.34 23.74
C GLY A 167 5.94 -3.75 23.29
N SER A 168 4.64 -3.99 23.21
CA SER A 168 4.07 -5.27 22.75
C SER A 168 4.33 -5.55 21.27
N GLY A 169 4.72 -4.55 20.47
CA GLY A 169 5.01 -4.69 19.04
C GLY A 169 6.09 -5.73 18.75
N ILE A 170 7.05 -5.91 19.67
CA ILE A 170 8.13 -6.90 19.54
C ILE A 170 7.58 -8.33 19.45
N ALA A 171 6.53 -8.64 20.21
CA ALA A 171 5.88 -9.94 20.17
C ALA A 171 4.83 -10.02 19.06
N VAL A 172 4.09 -8.93 18.82
CA VAL A 172 2.97 -8.91 17.88
C VAL A 172 3.45 -8.98 16.42
N VAL A 173 4.52 -8.27 16.05
CA VAL A 173 4.99 -8.22 14.65
C VAL A 173 5.39 -9.60 14.11
N PRO A 174 6.19 -10.43 14.81
CA PRO A 174 6.50 -11.79 14.36
C PRO A 174 5.26 -12.69 14.26
N ILE A 175 4.33 -12.60 15.22
CA ILE A 175 3.08 -13.37 15.21
C ILE A 175 2.26 -13.01 13.95
N VAL A 176 2.08 -11.72 13.68
CA VAL A 176 1.38 -11.25 12.48
C VAL A 176 2.09 -11.71 11.20
N SER A 177 3.42 -11.72 11.17
CA SER A 177 4.19 -12.22 10.04
C SER A 177 3.96 -13.72 9.78
N ILE A 178 3.91 -14.54 10.84
CA ILE A 178 3.62 -15.98 10.71
C ILE A 178 2.20 -16.18 10.21
N LEU A 179 1.22 -15.47 10.77
CA LEU A 179 -0.18 -15.54 10.35
C LEU A 179 -0.36 -15.17 8.87
N GLY A 180 0.32 -14.12 8.40
CA GLY A 180 0.31 -13.71 7.00
C GLY A 180 0.84 -14.80 6.07
N ASN A 181 1.97 -15.42 6.42
CA ASN A 181 2.56 -16.50 5.63
C ASN A 181 1.66 -17.74 5.58
N VAL A 182 1.03 -18.11 6.71
CA VAL A 182 0.08 -19.23 6.78
C VAL A 182 -1.17 -18.95 5.93
N ALA A 183 -1.69 -17.73 5.95
CA ALA A 183 -2.85 -17.34 5.15
C ALA A 183 -2.56 -17.47 3.65
N ILE A 184 -1.39 -17.01 3.21
CA ILE A 184 -0.95 -17.14 1.81
C ILE A 184 -0.79 -18.62 1.44
N ALA A 185 -0.15 -19.42 2.29
CA ALA A 185 0.03 -20.85 2.05
C ALA A 185 -1.31 -21.58 1.90
N LYS A 186 -2.30 -21.31 2.77
CA LYS A 186 -3.65 -21.89 2.64
C LYS A 186 -4.34 -21.48 1.34
N ALA A 187 -4.24 -20.22 0.93
CA ALA A 187 -4.85 -19.72 -0.30
C ALA A 187 -4.27 -20.32 -1.59
N PHE A 188 -3.06 -20.90 -1.55
CA PHE A 188 -2.47 -21.63 -2.68
C PHE A 188 -2.74 -23.14 -2.65
N CYS A 189 -3.19 -23.68 -1.52
CA CYS A 189 -3.51 -25.10 -1.36
C CYS A 189 -4.97 -25.43 -1.67
N GLU A 190 -5.86 -24.43 -1.68
CA GLU A 190 -7.24 -24.52 -2.22
C GLU A 190 -7.25 -24.35 -3.75
#